data_AF-A0A2D9K1X2-F1
#
_entry.id   AF-A0A2D9K1X2-F1
#
_cell.length_a   1.000
_cell.length_b   1.000
_cell.length_c   1.000
_cell.angle_alpha   90.00
_cell.angle_beta   90.00
_cell.angle_gamma   90.00
#
_symmetry.space_group_name_H-M   'P 1'
#
loop_
_entity.id
_entity.type
_entity.pdbx_description
1 polymer ?
#
loop_
_entity_poly.entity_id
_entity_poly.type
_entity_poly.pdbx_seq_one_letter_code
_entity_poly.pdbx_strand_id
1 'polypeptide(L)'
;MSSKLWLKKKFILGIFFLITLIVFLSYFLKPIFTKSEIADYQLKVRPNISTLAINPDWKELKKYQSTITKRKFLHQIQSVYSEGQSWKLGAKVGDSFVDIKTRGNNFIRVFFSDEKTDLKSKRFWKKANELPKLINVKKRPLKNLKIAIDPGHIGGEWAKMEGRWYQINNSGIEIKEGELTLGVAKKIKQKLDKLGANVVLVRSDIRPVNQLSPSKFTDMAKELLKSRGMVVNETTVKRESELLFYRRHEIRRRAHIINHKIKPDLVICVHFNAESWGNPYKPTLTNKNHLHLLINGNYSQSEFRLEDNRFHLFTRLFQDIHTEEFRLSKAVANSMAMETKLPPYKYNTSNAKLLQSDEPYIYARNLLANRIYHCPVLFLEPYVMNNKEFYDRVALGEYEGLKRINGIKRKSLLNEYSDGVVEGLKKYYLENRN
;
A
#
# COMPACT_ATOMS: atom_id res chain seq x y z
N MET A 1 22.94 -51.19 46.75
CA MET A 1 21.57 -50.72 46.43
C MET A 1 21.44 -49.22 46.05
N SER A 2 22.52 -48.42 46.07
CA SER A 2 22.44 -46.95 45.89
C SER A 2 22.37 -46.45 44.42
N SER A 3 22.96 -47.17 43.45
CA SER A 3 23.08 -46.67 42.06
C SER A 3 21.77 -46.72 41.24
N LYS A 4 20.94 -47.76 41.42
CA LYS A 4 19.67 -47.92 40.69
C LYS A 4 18.62 -46.87 41.10
N LEU A 5 18.65 -46.40 42.35
CA LEU A 5 17.72 -45.37 42.84
C LEU A 5 18.07 -43.99 42.28
N TRP A 6 19.36 -43.71 42.09
CA TRP A 6 19.86 -42.45 41.56
C TRP A 6 19.58 -42.30 40.06
N LEU A 7 19.74 -43.37 39.28
CA LEU A 7 19.34 -43.39 37.86
C LEU A 7 17.82 -43.22 37.67
N LYS A 8 16.99 -43.87 38.50
CA LYS A 8 15.53 -43.67 38.46
C LYS A 8 15.13 -42.22 38.77
N LYS A 9 15.77 -41.57 39.75
CA LYS A 9 15.50 -40.15 40.06
C LYS A 9 15.86 -39.22 38.89
N LYS A 10 17.01 -39.43 38.23
CA LYS A 10 17.39 -38.63 37.04
C LYS A 10 16.46 -38.86 35.85
N PHE A 11 16.00 -40.08 35.64
CA PHE A 11 15.06 -40.41 34.58
C PHE A 11 13.68 -39.77 34.80
N ILE A 12 13.17 -39.80 36.04
CA ILE A 12 11.91 -39.15 36.41
C ILE A 12 12.02 -37.61 36.30
N LEU A 13 13.14 -37.02 36.72
CA LEU A 13 13.38 -35.58 36.56
C LEU A 13 13.46 -35.15 35.09
N GLY A 14 14.09 -35.97 34.24
CA GLY A 14 14.18 -35.73 32.80
C GLY A 14 12.82 -35.79 32.10
N ILE A 15 11.97 -36.76 32.47
CA ILE A 15 10.59 -36.86 31.98
C ILE A 15 9.76 -35.66 32.44
N PHE A 16 9.88 -35.26 33.71
CA PHE A 16 9.15 -34.10 34.22
C PHE A 16 9.56 -32.82 33.50
N PHE A 17 10.87 -32.64 33.26
CA PHE A 17 11.40 -31.50 32.51
C PHE A 17 10.91 -31.48 31.05
N LEU A 18 10.87 -32.65 30.39
CA LEU A 18 10.36 -32.80 29.02
C LEU A 18 8.86 -32.51 28.95
N ILE A 19 8.06 -32.98 29.91
CA ILE A 19 6.63 -32.70 29.98
C ILE A 19 6.40 -31.21 30.26
N THR A 20 7.12 -30.60 31.20
CA THR A 20 7.02 -29.16 31.44
C THR A 20 7.47 -28.34 30.23
N LEU A 21 8.47 -28.80 29.49
CA LEU A 21 8.93 -28.15 28.26
C LEU A 21 7.89 -28.29 27.15
N ILE A 22 7.23 -29.45 27.00
CA ILE A 22 6.13 -29.67 26.04
C ILE A 22 4.88 -28.88 26.42
N VAL A 23 4.56 -28.78 27.71
CA VAL A 23 3.45 -27.95 28.21
C VAL A 23 3.77 -26.46 28.06
N PHE A 24 5.01 -26.04 28.32
CA PHE A 24 5.46 -24.67 28.11
C PHE A 24 5.49 -24.31 26.62
N LEU A 25 6.04 -25.19 25.77
CA LEU A 25 5.97 -25.04 24.32
C LEU A 25 4.53 -25.11 23.83
N SER A 26 3.61 -25.90 24.37
CA SER A 26 2.21 -25.91 23.92
C SER A 26 1.41 -24.69 24.41
N TYR A 27 1.82 -24.08 25.53
CA TYR A 27 1.24 -22.83 26.02
C TYR A 27 1.76 -21.61 25.23
N PHE A 28 3.02 -21.63 24.80
CA PHE A 28 3.66 -20.56 23.99
C PHE A 28 3.57 -20.78 22.47
N LEU A 29 3.40 -22.03 22.01
CA LEU A 29 2.98 -22.45 20.66
C LEU A 29 1.48 -22.77 20.63
N LYS A 30 0.66 -22.13 21.48
CA LYS A 30 -0.72 -21.90 21.04
C LYS A 30 -0.58 -21.17 19.71
N PRO A 31 -1.05 -21.73 18.59
CA PRO A 31 -1.07 -20.97 17.37
C PRO A 31 -1.87 -19.72 17.72
N ILE A 32 -1.29 -18.54 17.51
CA ILE A 32 -2.03 -17.28 17.54
C ILE A 32 -2.90 -17.29 16.27
N PHE A 33 -3.86 -18.20 16.27
CA PHE A 33 -4.91 -18.49 15.33
C PHE A 33 -6.04 -18.89 16.28
N THR A 34 -7.04 -18.07 16.53
CA THR A 34 -7.88 -17.47 15.50
C THR A 34 -8.65 -16.29 16.09
N LYS A 35 -8.21 -15.06 15.82
CA LYS A 35 -9.21 -14.15 15.23
C LYS A 35 -9.31 -14.60 13.79
N SER A 36 -10.50 -15.01 13.36
CA SER A 36 -10.74 -15.34 11.94
C SER A 36 -10.07 -14.27 11.07
N GLU A 37 -9.29 -14.69 10.07
CA GLU A 37 -8.58 -13.76 9.18
C GLU A 37 -9.53 -12.75 8.53
N ILE A 38 -10.79 -13.18 8.33
CA ILE A 38 -11.91 -12.38 7.88
C ILE A 38 -13.14 -12.62 8.78
N ALA A 39 -13.86 -11.58 9.17
CA ALA A 39 -15.09 -11.74 9.92
C ALA A 39 -16.27 -12.13 9.01
N ASP A 40 -17.22 -12.93 9.50
CA ASP A 40 -18.35 -13.42 8.70
C ASP A 40 -19.19 -12.30 8.09
N TYR A 41 -19.34 -11.17 8.78
CA TYR A 41 -20.07 -10.01 8.23
C TYR A 41 -19.38 -9.40 7.01
N GLN A 42 -18.07 -9.59 6.83
CA GLN A 42 -17.33 -9.10 5.66
C GLN A 42 -17.60 -9.96 4.43
N LEU A 43 -18.00 -11.22 4.61
CA LEU A 43 -18.33 -12.19 3.56
C LEU A 43 -19.77 -12.05 3.03
N LYS A 44 -20.48 -10.98 3.41
CA LYS A 44 -21.84 -10.66 2.94
C LYS A 44 -21.83 -9.42 2.06
N VAL A 45 -22.66 -9.41 1.00
CA VAL A 45 -22.87 -8.20 0.21
C VAL A 45 -23.60 -7.15 1.06
N ARG A 46 -23.05 -5.93 1.08
CA ARG A 46 -23.56 -4.82 1.90
C ARG A 46 -23.61 -3.56 1.03
N PRO A 47 -24.77 -2.89 0.90
CA PRO A 47 -24.99 -1.88 -0.14
C PRO A 47 -24.22 -0.56 0.08
N ASN A 48 -23.96 -0.17 1.33
CA ASN A 48 -23.38 1.14 1.67
C ASN A 48 -21.90 1.08 2.06
N ILE A 49 -21.22 -0.05 1.81
CA ILE A 49 -19.82 -0.23 2.19
C ILE A 49 -19.09 -1.02 1.09
N SER A 50 -17.81 -0.73 0.89
CA SER A 50 -17.01 -1.47 -0.09
C SER A 50 -16.97 -2.96 0.25
N THR A 51 -16.91 -3.80 -0.79
CA THR A 51 -16.76 -5.25 -0.66
C THR A 51 -15.58 -5.63 0.25
N LEU A 52 -15.81 -6.59 1.16
CA LEU A 52 -14.89 -7.05 2.21
C LEU A 52 -14.41 -5.98 3.22
N ALA A 53 -14.95 -4.75 3.20
CA ALA A 53 -14.52 -3.71 4.13
C ALA A 53 -14.90 -4.01 5.58
N ILE A 54 -14.06 -3.55 6.51
CA ILE A 54 -14.38 -3.53 7.94
C ILE A 54 -15.38 -2.38 8.18
N ASN A 55 -16.37 -2.61 9.05
CA ASN A 55 -17.31 -1.56 9.42
C ASN A 55 -16.54 -0.38 10.07
N PRO A 56 -16.79 0.87 9.65
CA PRO A 56 -16.16 2.03 10.28
C PRO A 56 -16.49 2.14 11.76
N ASP A 57 -15.47 2.38 12.59
CA ASP A 57 -15.67 2.87 13.95
C ASP A 57 -15.66 4.41 13.92
N TRP A 58 -16.83 4.99 13.67
CA TRP A 58 -16.98 6.45 13.54
C TRP A 58 -16.57 7.21 14.81
N LYS A 59 -16.57 6.58 16.00
CA LYS A 59 -16.15 7.24 17.24
C LYS A 59 -14.67 7.62 17.20
N GLU A 60 -13.86 6.92 16.41
CA GLU A 60 -12.44 7.24 16.23
C GLU A 60 -12.20 8.65 15.68
N LEU A 61 -13.16 9.24 14.95
CA LEU A 61 -13.01 10.62 14.45
C LEU A 61 -13.07 11.66 15.58
N LYS A 62 -13.66 11.33 16.74
CA LYS A 62 -13.72 12.23 17.91
C LYS A 62 -12.34 12.53 18.50
N LYS A 63 -11.30 11.79 18.14
CA LYS A 63 -9.94 12.08 18.64
C LYS A 63 -9.27 13.27 17.95
N TYR A 64 -9.90 13.80 16.91
CA TYR A 64 -9.40 14.91 16.09
C TYR A 64 -10.13 16.24 16.37
N GLN A 65 -10.84 16.33 17.51
CA GLN A 65 -11.44 17.60 17.92
C GLN A 65 -10.35 18.67 18.02
N SER A 66 -10.61 19.82 17.39
CA SER A 66 -9.73 20.99 17.45
C SER A 66 -8.30 20.74 16.96
N THR A 67 -8.08 19.80 16.02
CA THR A 67 -6.74 19.55 15.44
C THR A 67 -6.54 20.10 14.03
N ILE A 68 -7.57 20.73 13.43
CA ILE A 68 -7.52 21.28 12.07
C ILE A 68 -8.38 22.54 11.98
N THR A 69 -7.88 23.57 11.28
CA THR A 69 -8.66 24.79 11.01
C THR A 69 -9.68 24.55 9.89
N LYS A 70 -10.78 25.33 9.90
CA LYS A 70 -11.79 25.33 8.82
C LYS A 70 -11.17 25.53 7.44
N ARG A 71 -10.24 26.49 7.33
CA ARG A 71 -9.52 26.81 6.09
C ARG A 71 -8.74 25.62 5.55
N LYS A 72 -7.98 24.94 6.41
CA LYS A 72 -7.18 23.76 6.01
C LYS A 72 -8.08 22.58 5.64
N PHE A 73 -9.14 22.34 6.38
CA PHE A 73 -10.13 21.30 6.07
C PHE A 73 -10.74 21.53 4.68
N LEU A 74 -11.27 22.74 4.43
CA LEU A 74 -11.89 23.11 3.15
C LEU A 74 -10.90 23.01 1.99
N HIS A 75 -9.67 23.48 2.19
CA HIS A 75 -8.63 23.34 1.17
C HIS A 75 -8.40 21.87 0.82
N GLN A 76 -8.06 21.01 1.79
CA GLN A 76 -7.76 19.61 1.51
C GLN A 76 -8.95 18.85 0.91
N ILE A 77 -10.15 19.01 1.47
CA ILE A 77 -11.31 18.26 0.98
C ILE A 77 -11.66 18.64 -0.46
N GLN A 78 -11.50 19.91 -0.85
CA GLN A 78 -11.86 20.40 -2.19
C GLN A 78 -10.72 20.22 -3.21
N SER A 79 -9.48 20.50 -2.82
CA SER A 79 -8.34 20.50 -3.75
C SER A 79 -7.72 19.11 -3.92
N VAL A 80 -7.77 18.26 -2.90
CA VAL A 80 -7.09 16.95 -2.89
C VAL A 80 -8.08 15.80 -2.98
N TYR A 81 -9.02 15.75 -2.03
CA TYR A 81 -9.79 14.53 -1.79
C TYR A 81 -11.04 14.39 -2.66
N SER A 82 -11.64 15.48 -3.14
CA SER A 82 -12.91 15.45 -3.86
C SER A 82 -12.78 15.66 -5.35
N GLU A 83 -13.48 14.85 -6.14
CA GLU A 83 -13.84 15.18 -7.52
C GLU A 83 -14.98 16.22 -7.47
N GLY A 84 -14.68 17.46 -7.85
CA GLY A 84 -15.64 18.57 -7.81
C GLY A 84 -16.28 18.73 -6.41
N GLN A 85 -17.61 18.84 -6.37
CA GLN A 85 -18.38 19.05 -5.14
C GLN A 85 -18.85 17.75 -4.46
N SER A 86 -18.31 16.58 -4.85
CA SER A 86 -18.71 15.27 -4.29
C SER A 86 -18.61 15.19 -2.77
N TRP A 87 -17.68 15.93 -2.15
CA TRP A 87 -17.52 16.01 -0.70
C TRP A 87 -18.75 16.44 0.08
N LYS A 88 -19.66 17.22 -0.54
CA LYS A 88 -20.91 17.68 0.09
C LYS A 88 -21.85 16.51 0.46
N LEU A 89 -21.64 15.33 -0.11
CA LEU A 89 -22.36 14.10 0.27
C LEU A 89 -21.89 13.53 1.61
N GLY A 90 -20.64 13.82 1.98
CA GLY A 90 -19.98 13.27 3.16
C GLY A 90 -19.78 14.24 4.31
N ALA A 91 -19.88 15.56 4.08
CA ALA A 91 -19.63 16.57 5.10
C ALA A 91 -20.52 17.80 4.95
N LYS A 92 -20.97 18.34 6.09
CA LYS A 92 -21.64 19.65 6.22
C LYS A 92 -20.78 20.54 7.10
N VAL A 93 -20.33 21.67 6.57
CA VAL A 93 -19.40 22.57 7.26
C VAL A 93 -20.19 23.72 7.87
N GLY A 94 -20.10 23.88 9.19
CA GLY A 94 -20.59 25.04 9.93
C GLY A 94 -19.49 26.08 10.16
N ASP A 95 -19.69 27.00 11.10
CA ASP A 95 -18.73 28.06 11.40
C ASP A 95 -17.50 27.57 12.13
N SER A 96 -17.71 26.82 13.23
CA SER A 96 -16.65 26.28 14.09
C SER A 96 -16.56 24.75 14.05
N PHE A 97 -17.29 24.08 13.15
CA PHE A 97 -17.33 22.62 13.11
C PHE A 97 -17.60 22.06 11.71
N VAL A 98 -17.39 20.76 11.55
CA VAL A 98 -17.89 19.95 10.44
C VAL A 98 -18.67 18.75 10.96
N ASP A 99 -19.86 18.52 10.40
CA ASP A 99 -20.65 17.32 10.60
C ASP A 99 -20.36 16.32 9.48
N ILE A 100 -19.77 15.19 9.83
CA ILE A 100 -19.39 14.11 8.91
C ILE A 100 -20.50 13.06 8.87
N LYS A 101 -20.99 12.74 7.66
CA LYS A 101 -22.05 11.74 7.46
C LYS A 101 -21.52 10.34 7.75
N THR A 102 -22.10 9.68 8.75
CA THR A 102 -21.74 8.34 9.20
C THR A 102 -22.64 7.29 8.51
N ARG A 103 -23.39 6.48 9.26
CA ARG A 103 -24.34 5.48 8.75
C ARG A 103 -25.74 6.06 8.59
N GLY A 104 -26.39 5.80 7.46
CA GLY A 104 -27.73 6.32 7.16
C GLY A 104 -27.73 7.86 7.17
N ASN A 105 -28.62 8.46 7.98
CA ASN A 105 -28.73 9.91 8.14
C ASN A 105 -28.03 10.45 9.41
N ASN A 106 -27.19 9.64 10.06
CA ASN A 106 -26.47 10.05 11.26
C ASN A 106 -25.21 10.84 10.92
N PHE A 107 -24.82 11.75 11.82
CA PHE A 107 -23.63 12.58 11.70
C PHE A 107 -22.75 12.48 12.95
N ILE A 108 -21.46 12.72 12.77
CA ILE A 108 -20.53 12.98 13.86
C ILE A 108 -19.90 14.35 13.69
N ARG A 109 -19.94 15.15 14.75
CA ARG A 109 -19.39 16.51 14.77
C ARG A 109 -17.92 16.50 15.16
N VAL A 110 -17.10 17.20 14.38
CA VAL A 110 -15.71 17.54 14.70
C VAL A 110 -15.56 19.05 14.67
N PHE A 111 -15.16 19.64 15.79
CA PHE A 111 -14.89 21.07 15.94
C PHE A 111 -13.54 21.41 15.32
N PHE A 112 -13.51 22.55 14.64
CA PHE A 112 -12.28 23.11 14.12
C PHE A 112 -11.44 23.68 15.25
N SER A 113 -10.15 23.82 14.96
CA SER A 113 -9.20 24.52 15.80
C SER A 113 -9.23 26.01 15.47
N ASP A 114 -8.88 26.85 16.44
CA ASP A 114 -8.54 28.24 16.15
C ASP A 114 -7.23 28.30 15.36
N GLU A 115 -6.95 29.41 14.68
CA GLU A 115 -5.71 29.54 13.90
C GLU A 115 -4.43 29.53 14.75
N LYS A 116 -4.56 29.71 16.07
CA LYS A 116 -3.43 29.82 17.02
C LYS A 116 -3.11 28.52 17.77
N THR A 117 -3.89 27.45 17.62
CA THR A 117 -3.69 26.21 18.41
C THR A 117 -2.69 25.25 17.73
N ASP A 118 -1.77 24.67 18.50
CA ASP A 118 -0.79 23.66 18.03
C ASP A 118 -1.19 22.22 18.44
N LEU A 119 -2.50 21.93 18.53
CA LEU A 119 -2.97 20.59 18.87
C LEU A 119 -2.62 19.59 17.76
N LYS A 120 -1.71 18.67 18.08
CA LYS A 120 -1.28 17.62 17.14
C LYS A 120 -2.36 16.54 17.00
N SER A 121 -2.66 16.19 15.76
CA SER A 121 -3.55 15.08 15.44
C SER A 121 -2.99 13.75 15.98
N LYS A 122 -3.87 12.91 16.55
CA LYS A 122 -3.46 11.60 17.09
C LYS A 122 -3.23 10.60 15.95
N ARG A 123 -1.97 10.20 15.77
CA ARG A 123 -1.50 9.27 14.73
C ARG A 123 -0.28 8.47 15.21
N PHE A 124 0.03 7.34 14.55
CA PHE A 124 1.22 6.54 14.88
C PHE A 124 2.47 6.95 14.09
N TRP A 125 2.31 7.65 12.98
CA TRP A 125 3.40 8.04 12.08
C TRP A 125 3.88 9.45 12.39
N LYS A 126 5.14 9.74 12.05
CA LYS A 126 5.79 11.03 12.27
C LYS A 126 6.14 11.72 10.96
N LYS A 127 5.96 13.04 10.91
CA LYS A 127 6.54 13.90 9.87
C LYS A 127 8.06 13.89 9.99
N ALA A 128 8.77 14.28 8.92
CA ALA A 128 10.21 14.43 8.96
C ALA A 128 10.68 15.28 10.15
N ASN A 129 10.10 16.47 10.34
CA ASN A 129 10.45 17.39 11.44
C ASN A 129 9.99 16.93 12.84
N GLU A 130 9.25 15.82 12.94
CA GLU A 130 8.86 15.19 14.22
C GLU A 130 9.80 14.04 14.60
N LEU A 131 10.70 13.62 13.71
CA LEU A 131 11.73 12.64 13.99
C LEU A 131 12.89 13.27 14.78
N PRO A 132 13.64 12.48 15.57
CA PRO A 132 14.82 13.00 16.27
C PRO A 132 15.81 13.64 15.30
N LYS A 133 16.43 14.75 15.71
CA LYS A 133 17.48 15.43 14.94
C LYS A 133 18.62 14.49 14.58
N LEU A 134 19.24 14.72 13.42
CA LEU A 134 20.31 13.88 12.92
C LEU A 134 21.66 14.28 13.55
N ILE A 135 22.24 13.38 14.37
CA ILE A 135 23.55 13.63 15.00
C ILE A 135 24.72 13.14 14.11
N ASN A 136 24.52 12.11 13.29
CA ASN A 136 25.54 11.55 12.40
C ASN A 136 25.02 11.43 10.96
N VAL A 137 24.75 12.60 10.37
CA VAL A 137 24.14 12.76 9.04
C VAL A 137 24.91 12.00 7.96
N LYS A 138 26.25 12.06 8.00
CA LYS A 138 27.12 11.45 6.98
C LYS A 138 27.01 9.92 6.93
N LYS A 139 26.85 9.25 8.09
CA LYS A 139 26.80 7.77 8.14
C LYS A 139 25.38 7.22 8.12
N ARG A 140 24.42 7.90 8.75
CA ARG A 140 23.06 7.37 8.97
C ARG A 140 21.98 8.43 8.74
N PRO A 141 21.83 8.95 7.51
CA PRO A 141 20.91 10.05 7.20
C PRO A 141 19.44 9.70 7.43
N LEU A 142 19.10 8.40 7.50
CA LEU A 142 17.73 7.93 7.71
C LEU A 142 17.52 7.27 9.10
N LYS A 143 18.43 7.50 10.06
CA LYS A 143 18.31 6.94 11.42
C LYS A 143 16.94 7.26 12.04
N ASN A 144 16.34 6.29 12.72
CA ASN A 144 15.03 6.37 13.41
C ASN A 144 13.79 6.44 12.51
N LEU A 145 13.95 6.45 11.19
CA LEU A 145 12.82 6.39 10.28
C LEU A 145 12.31 4.95 10.15
N LYS A 146 11.01 4.72 10.33
CA LYS A 146 10.40 3.41 10.13
C LYS A 146 9.67 3.35 8.79
N ILE A 147 10.09 2.45 7.90
CA ILE A 147 9.53 2.32 6.55
C ILE A 147 8.94 0.94 6.37
N ALA A 148 7.72 0.86 5.85
CA ALA A 148 7.18 -0.35 5.28
C ALA A 148 7.33 -0.30 3.75
N ILE A 149 7.77 -1.39 3.13
CA ILE A 149 7.74 -1.52 1.67
C ILE A 149 6.70 -2.57 1.33
N ASP A 150 5.73 -2.19 0.52
CA ASP A 150 4.67 -3.06 0.00
C ASP A 150 4.96 -3.39 -1.47
N PRO A 151 5.57 -4.55 -1.77
CA PRO A 151 5.77 -4.97 -3.14
C PRO A 151 4.42 -5.39 -3.74
N GLY A 152 3.92 -4.61 -4.70
CA GLY A 152 2.64 -4.80 -5.36
C GLY A 152 2.48 -6.20 -5.94
N HIS A 153 1.23 -6.64 -6.08
CA HIS A 153 0.86 -7.94 -6.66
C HIS A 153 1.42 -9.16 -5.90
N ILE A 154 1.09 -10.35 -6.39
CA ILE A 154 1.57 -11.65 -5.93
C ILE A 154 2.32 -12.34 -7.10
N GLY A 155 3.46 -12.99 -6.82
CA GLY A 155 4.32 -13.64 -7.82
C GLY A 155 3.90 -15.09 -8.13
N GLY A 156 4.80 -15.88 -8.72
CA GLY A 156 4.60 -17.32 -8.91
C GLY A 156 3.34 -17.67 -9.72
N GLU A 157 2.60 -18.68 -9.26
CA GLU A 157 1.33 -19.10 -9.88
C GLU A 157 0.22 -18.05 -9.75
N TRP A 158 0.22 -17.25 -8.67
CA TRP A 158 -0.78 -16.20 -8.46
C TRP A 158 -0.66 -15.08 -9.48
N ALA A 159 0.52 -14.81 -10.02
CA ALA A 159 0.68 -13.83 -11.10
C ALA A 159 -0.22 -14.18 -12.30
N LYS A 160 -0.45 -15.48 -12.57
CA LYS A 160 -1.35 -15.96 -13.61
C LYS A 160 -2.82 -15.71 -13.25
N MET A 161 -3.21 -15.99 -12.02
CA MET A 161 -4.54 -15.66 -11.48
C MET A 161 -4.84 -14.15 -11.53
N GLU A 162 -3.86 -13.31 -11.21
CA GLU A 162 -4.03 -11.86 -11.25
C GLU A 162 -4.11 -11.30 -12.68
N GLY A 163 -3.64 -12.06 -13.68
CA GLY A 163 -3.42 -11.55 -15.03
C GLY A 163 -2.29 -10.51 -15.08
N ARG A 164 -1.34 -10.57 -14.14
CA ARG A 164 -0.21 -9.64 -14.00
C ARG A 164 1.10 -10.28 -14.43
N TRP A 165 1.03 -10.92 -15.59
CA TRP A 165 2.13 -11.62 -16.22
C TRP A 165 2.00 -11.62 -17.74
N TYR A 166 3.10 -11.86 -18.45
CA TYR A 166 3.09 -12.20 -19.87
C TYR A 166 4.38 -12.93 -20.29
N GLN A 167 4.36 -13.44 -21.51
CA GLN A 167 5.50 -14.01 -22.22
C GLN A 167 5.41 -13.63 -23.70
N ILE A 168 6.55 -13.42 -24.37
CA ILE A 168 6.61 -13.07 -25.80
C ILE A 168 7.10 -14.27 -26.59
N ASN A 169 6.38 -14.62 -27.67
CA ASN A 169 6.76 -15.67 -28.63
C ASN A 169 7.16 -17.00 -27.99
N ASN A 170 6.55 -17.36 -26.85
CA ASN A 170 6.90 -18.56 -26.08
C ASN A 170 8.41 -18.68 -25.77
N SER A 171 9.10 -17.56 -25.55
CA SER A 171 10.56 -17.47 -25.36
C SER A 171 11.13 -18.22 -24.15
N GLY A 172 10.28 -18.78 -23.28
CA GLY A 172 10.65 -19.26 -21.95
C GLY A 172 10.71 -18.16 -20.87
N ILE A 173 10.76 -16.88 -21.25
CA ILE A 173 10.91 -15.76 -20.31
C ILE A 173 9.54 -15.25 -19.87
N GLU A 174 9.13 -15.60 -18.65
CA GLU A 174 7.92 -15.07 -18.04
C GLU A 174 8.20 -13.77 -17.27
N ILE A 175 7.49 -12.71 -17.62
CA ILE A 175 7.53 -11.44 -16.91
C ILE A 175 6.35 -11.42 -15.94
N LYS A 176 6.64 -11.39 -14.63
CA LYS A 176 5.63 -11.39 -13.56
C LYS A 176 5.81 -10.18 -12.66
N GLU A 177 4.78 -9.34 -12.58
CA GLU A 177 4.88 -8.07 -11.85
C GLU A 177 5.22 -8.31 -10.37
N GLY A 178 4.53 -9.25 -9.71
CA GLY A 178 4.74 -9.57 -8.30
C GLY A 178 6.14 -10.09 -7.93
N GLU A 179 6.90 -10.60 -8.90
CA GLU A 179 8.30 -11.01 -8.70
C GLU A 179 9.26 -9.82 -8.87
N LEU A 180 9.02 -9.01 -9.91
CA LEU A 180 9.80 -7.80 -10.17
C LEU A 180 9.65 -6.78 -9.02
N THR A 181 8.43 -6.55 -8.54
CA THR A 181 8.18 -5.63 -7.41
C THR A 181 8.88 -6.12 -6.14
N LEU A 182 8.90 -7.44 -5.89
CA LEU A 182 9.61 -8.03 -4.76
C LEU A 182 11.13 -7.86 -4.88
N GLY A 183 11.69 -8.03 -6.08
CA GLY A 183 13.10 -7.79 -6.37
C GLY A 183 13.51 -6.35 -6.09
N VAL A 184 12.75 -5.38 -6.63
CA VAL A 184 12.96 -3.94 -6.36
C VAL A 184 12.83 -3.64 -4.87
N ALA A 185 11.80 -4.15 -4.20
CA ALA A 185 11.56 -3.91 -2.78
C ALA A 185 12.72 -4.41 -1.90
N LYS A 186 13.29 -5.58 -2.21
CA LYS A 186 14.48 -6.11 -1.51
C LYS A 186 15.69 -5.18 -1.68
N LYS A 187 15.91 -4.64 -2.88
CA LYS A 187 17.00 -3.67 -3.11
C LYS A 187 16.78 -2.34 -2.39
N ILE A 188 15.57 -1.79 -2.44
CA ILE A 188 15.22 -0.57 -1.69
C ILE A 188 15.46 -0.81 -0.20
N LYS A 189 15.00 -1.94 0.36
CA LYS A 189 15.25 -2.30 1.75
C LYS A 189 16.73 -2.33 2.08
N GLN A 190 17.54 -3.06 1.32
CA GLN A 190 18.98 -3.17 1.55
C GLN A 190 19.66 -1.79 1.57
N LYS A 191 19.31 -0.91 0.62
CA LYS A 191 19.90 0.43 0.50
C LYS A 191 19.46 1.35 1.65
N LEU A 192 18.18 1.34 2.01
CA LEU A 192 17.65 2.17 3.10
C LEU A 192 18.12 1.70 4.50
N ASP A 193 18.26 0.39 4.72
CA ASP A 193 18.84 -0.16 5.96
C ASP A 193 20.30 0.32 6.14
N LYS A 194 21.10 0.32 5.07
CA LYS A 194 22.47 0.86 5.08
C LYS A 194 22.52 2.35 5.44
N LEU A 195 21.51 3.12 5.05
CA LEU A 195 21.35 4.54 5.42
C LEU A 195 20.79 4.73 6.85
N GLY A 196 20.51 3.64 7.57
CA GLY A 196 20.13 3.63 8.98
C GLY A 196 18.63 3.61 9.25
N ALA A 197 17.77 3.51 8.24
CA ALA A 197 16.32 3.32 8.42
C ALA A 197 16.00 1.94 9.04
N ASN A 198 14.83 1.81 9.65
CA ASN A 198 14.25 0.52 10.02
C ASN A 198 13.22 0.14 8.95
N VAL A 199 13.57 -0.81 8.08
CA VAL A 199 12.74 -1.18 6.94
C VAL A 199 12.12 -2.56 7.11
N VAL A 200 10.81 -2.67 6.89
CA VAL A 200 10.06 -3.93 6.94
C VAL A 200 9.38 -4.17 5.58
N LEU A 201 9.53 -5.37 5.02
CA LEU A 201 8.74 -5.77 3.85
C LEU A 201 7.36 -6.24 4.33
N VAL A 202 6.29 -5.72 3.74
CA VAL A 202 4.91 -6.17 4.03
C VAL A 202 4.70 -7.61 3.54
N ARG A 203 5.36 -7.96 2.43
CA ARG A 203 5.46 -9.30 1.84
C ARG A 203 6.93 -9.60 1.54
N SER A 204 7.46 -10.71 2.04
CA SER A 204 8.86 -11.13 1.82
C SER A 204 9.02 -12.30 0.84
N ASP A 205 7.90 -12.87 0.40
CA ASP A 205 7.80 -14.06 -0.45
C ASP A 205 6.99 -13.72 -1.72
N ILE A 206 7.09 -14.52 -2.77
CA ILE A 206 6.24 -14.43 -3.96
C ILE A 206 4.77 -14.79 -3.66
N ARG A 207 4.50 -15.43 -2.52
CA ARG A 207 3.17 -15.83 -2.04
C ARG A 207 2.36 -14.68 -1.44
N PRO A 208 1.01 -14.78 -1.40
CA PRO A 208 0.14 -13.81 -0.71
C PRO A 208 0.44 -13.73 0.79
N VAL A 209 0.09 -12.61 1.43
CA VAL A 209 0.07 -12.52 2.91
C VAL A 209 -1.24 -13.02 3.52
N ASN A 210 -2.30 -13.08 2.70
CA ASN A 210 -3.57 -13.70 3.03
C ASN A 210 -3.44 -15.24 3.10
N GLN A 211 -4.00 -15.86 4.13
CA GLN A 211 -3.95 -17.31 4.36
C GLN A 211 -5.24 -18.03 3.89
N LEU A 212 -6.25 -17.29 3.42
CA LEU A 212 -7.46 -17.87 2.81
C LEU A 212 -7.22 -18.30 1.36
N SER A 213 -8.01 -19.26 0.88
CA SER A 213 -8.09 -19.62 -0.55
C SER A 213 -9.19 -18.84 -1.28
N PRO A 214 -9.16 -18.78 -2.63
CA PRO A 214 -10.28 -18.24 -3.42
C PRO A 214 -11.61 -18.92 -3.12
N SER A 215 -11.61 -20.22 -2.81
CA SER A 215 -12.84 -20.97 -2.50
C SER A 215 -13.59 -20.45 -1.27
N LYS A 216 -12.91 -19.76 -0.35
CA LYS A 216 -13.55 -19.11 0.80
C LYS A 216 -14.53 -17.99 0.40
N PHE A 217 -14.40 -17.46 -0.83
CA PHE A 217 -15.21 -16.37 -1.35
C PHE A 217 -16.34 -16.81 -2.29
N THR A 218 -16.51 -18.10 -2.54
CA THR A 218 -17.46 -18.65 -3.53
C THR A 218 -18.90 -18.19 -3.31
N ASP A 219 -19.41 -18.23 -2.09
CA ASP A 219 -20.82 -17.86 -1.84
C ASP A 219 -21.04 -16.36 -2.01
N MET A 220 -20.09 -15.54 -1.54
CA MET A 220 -20.11 -14.10 -1.77
C MET A 220 -19.97 -13.76 -3.26
N ALA A 221 -19.15 -14.51 -4.01
CA ALA A 221 -18.99 -14.32 -5.45
C ALA A 221 -20.32 -14.57 -6.18
N LYS A 222 -21.05 -15.65 -5.84
CA LYS A 222 -22.39 -15.92 -6.36
C LYS A 222 -23.35 -14.77 -6.04
N GLU A 223 -23.37 -14.29 -4.81
CA GLU A 223 -24.23 -13.19 -4.38
C GLU A 223 -23.91 -11.89 -5.15
N LEU A 224 -22.63 -11.56 -5.32
CA LEU A 224 -22.20 -10.38 -6.09
C LEU A 224 -22.59 -10.48 -7.57
N LEU A 225 -22.39 -11.64 -8.20
CA LEU A 225 -22.77 -11.86 -9.59
C LEU A 225 -24.29 -11.68 -9.77
N LYS A 226 -25.10 -12.29 -8.90
CA LYS A 226 -26.57 -12.10 -8.89
C LYS A 226 -26.95 -10.63 -8.72
N SER A 227 -26.34 -9.93 -7.78
CA SER A 227 -26.63 -8.51 -7.51
C SER A 227 -26.30 -7.58 -8.70
N ARG A 228 -25.40 -8.02 -9.59
CA ARG A 228 -24.99 -7.28 -10.80
C ARG A 228 -25.74 -7.76 -12.06
N GLY A 229 -26.69 -8.68 -11.92
CA GLY A 229 -27.38 -9.29 -13.07
C GLY A 229 -26.46 -10.12 -13.97
N MET A 230 -25.32 -10.60 -13.45
CA MET A 230 -24.36 -11.39 -14.21
C MET A 230 -24.68 -12.88 -14.10
N VAL A 231 -24.35 -13.64 -15.15
CA VAL A 231 -24.52 -15.11 -15.19
C VAL A 231 -23.73 -15.76 -14.06
N VAL A 232 -24.39 -16.65 -13.32
CA VAL A 232 -23.79 -17.45 -12.26
C VAL A 232 -23.50 -18.85 -12.80
N ASN A 233 -22.23 -19.11 -13.12
CA ASN A 233 -21.75 -20.43 -13.49
C ASN A 233 -20.34 -20.63 -12.90
N GLU A 234 -19.77 -21.83 -13.07
CA GLU A 234 -18.47 -22.17 -12.49
C GLU A 234 -17.35 -21.18 -12.88
N THR A 235 -17.27 -20.81 -14.16
CA THR A 235 -16.26 -19.88 -14.68
C THR A 235 -16.39 -18.47 -14.10
N THR A 236 -17.61 -17.91 -14.07
CA THR A 236 -17.83 -16.56 -13.54
C THR A 236 -17.63 -16.50 -12.03
N VAL A 237 -18.08 -17.53 -11.31
CA VAL A 237 -17.89 -17.67 -9.86
C VAL A 237 -16.42 -17.79 -9.52
N LYS A 238 -15.66 -18.65 -10.22
CA LYS A 238 -14.21 -18.79 -10.03
C LYS A 238 -13.52 -17.43 -10.21
N ARG A 239 -13.80 -16.73 -11.30
CA ARG A 239 -13.20 -15.42 -11.58
C ARG A 239 -13.52 -14.36 -10.51
N GLU A 240 -14.77 -14.25 -10.06
CA GLU A 240 -15.12 -13.27 -9.02
C GLU A 240 -14.54 -13.68 -7.65
N SER A 241 -14.45 -14.97 -7.33
CA SER A 241 -13.76 -15.48 -6.14
C SER A 241 -12.27 -15.12 -6.14
N GLU A 242 -11.58 -15.27 -7.28
CA GLU A 242 -10.18 -14.85 -7.44
C GLU A 242 -10.03 -13.33 -7.27
N LEU A 243 -10.91 -12.53 -7.87
CA LEU A 243 -10.93 -11.07 -7.69
C LEU A 243 -11.14 -10.66 -6.23
N LEU A 244 -12.04 -11.34 -5.50
CA LEU A 244 -12.24 -11.14 -4.07
C LEU A 244 -10.98 -11.44 -3.28
N PHE A 245 -10.30 -12.54 -3.63
CA PHE A 245 -9.06 -12.98 -2.99
C PHE A 245 -7.90 -11.97 -3.18
N TYR A 246 -7.44 -11.71 -4.42
CA TYR A 246 -6.21 -10.93 -4.62
C TYR A 246 -6.45 -9.41 -4.69
N ARG A 247 -7.57 -8.95 -5.26
CA ARG A 247 -7.80 -7.52 -5.51
C ARG A 247 -8.46 -6.80 -4.34
N ARG A 248 -9.07 -7.56 -3.41
CA ARG A 248 -9.79 -6.99 -2.28
C ARG A 248 -9.22 -7.49 -0.95
N HIS A 249 -9.21 -8.80 -0.72
CA HIS A 249 -8.82 -9.34 0.57
C HIS A 249 -7.31 -9.21 0.84
N GLU A 250 -6.46 -9.61 -0.10
CA GLU A 250 -5.00 -9.49 0.03
C GLU A 250 -4.57 -8.05 0.38
N ILE A 251 -5.08 -7.05 -0.34
CA ILE A 251 -4.75 -5.62 -0.06
C ILE A 251 -5.22 -5.22 1.34
N ARG A 252 -6.40 -5.68 1.79
CA ARG A 252 -6.89 -5.44 3.15
C ARG A 252 -6.06 -6.15 4.21
N ARG A 253 -5.51 -7.32 3.90
CA ARG A 253 -4.61 -8.05 4.79
C ARG A 253 -3.29 -7.31 4.95
N ARG A 254 -2.73 -6.78 3.86
CA ARG A 254 -1.55 -5.89 3.88
C ARG A 254 -1.81 -4.64 4.71
N ALA A 255 -2.99 -4.01 4.55
CA ALA A 255 -3.39 -2.87 5.37
C ALA A 255 -3.44 -3.19 6.87
N HIS A 256 -3.96 -4.37 7.23
CA HIS A 256 -3.99 -4.81 8.62
C HIS A 256 -2.57 -4.95 9.19
N ILE A 257 -1.64 -5.54 8.43
CA ILE A 257 -0.23 -5.65 8.81
C ILE A 257 0.37 -4.25 9.00
N ILE A 258 0.17 -3.34 8.05
CA ILE A 258 0.71 -1.98 8.09
C ILE A 258 0.16 -1.20 9.29
N ASN A 259 -1.15 -1.13 9.46
CA ASN A 259 -1.78 -0.25 10.45
C ASN A 259 -1.69 -0.78 11.89
N HIS A 260 -1.63 -2.10 12.07
CA HIS A 260 -1.70 -2.70 13.42
C HIS A 260 -0.40 -3.36 13.87
N LYS A 261 0.43 -3.89 12.95
CA LYS A 261 1.68 -4.58 13.29
C LYS A 261 2.90 -3.69 13.06
N ILE A 262 3.05 -3.16 11.84
CA ILE A 262 4.24 -2.38 11.48
C ILE A 262 4.13 -0.97 12.04
N LYS A 263 3.04 -0.24 11.81
CA LYS A 263 2.88 1.19 12.17
C LYS A 263 4.08 2.04 11.70
N PRO A 264 4.35 2.10 10.38
CA PRO A 264 5.51 2.81 9.85
C PRO A 264 5.28 4.33 9.81
N ASP A 265 6.35 5.11 9.66
CA ASP A 265 6.26 6.54 9.33
C ASP A 265 5.90 6.76 7.85
N LEU A 266 6.26 5.79 7.00
CA LEU A 266 6.10 5.84 5.55
C LEU A 266 5.85 4.43 4.98
N VAL A 267 4.94 4.31 4.02
CA VAL A 267 4.81 3.13 3.15
C VAL A 267 5.30 3.46 1.74
N ILE A 268 6.08 2.56 1.14
CA ILE A 268 6.45 2.60 -0.28
C ILE A 268 5.75 1.44 -0.97
N CYS A 269 4.75 1.73 -1.80
CA CYS A 269 4.11 0.74 -2.67
C CYS A 269 4.88 0.68 -4.00
N VAL A 270 5.47 -0.47 -4.28
CA VAL A 270 6.30 -0.70 -5.48
C VAL A 270 5.46 -1.41 -6.53
N HIS A 271 5.23 -0.74 -7.66
CA HIS A 271 4.52 -1.28 -8.82
C HIS A 271 5.30 -1.01 -10.11
N PHE A 272 4.79 -1.57 -11.21
CA PHE A 272 5.16 -1.22 -12.57
C PHE A 272 3.88 -0.93 -13.36
N ASN A 273 3.95 0.01 -14.29
CA ASN A 273 2.79 0.33 -15.10
C ASN A 273 2.66 -0.61 -16.31
N ALA A 274 1.55 -0.57 -17.01
CA ALA A 274 1.34 -1.25 -18.28
C ALA A 274 0.47 -0.40 -19.22
N GLU A 275 0.62 -0.61 -20.52
CA GLU A 275 -0.24 -0.05 -21.56
C GLU A 275 -1.16 -1.13 -22.13
N SER A 276 -2.20 -0.71 -22.87
CA SER A 276 -3.02 -1.65 -23.63
C SER A 276 -2.15 -2.46 -24.61
N TRP A 277 -2.42 -3.77 -24.71
CA TRP A 277 -1.77 -4.67 -25.66
C TRP A 277 -2.16 -4.42 -27.12
N GLY A 278 -3.12 -3.51 -27.37
CA GLY A 278 -3.66 -3.28 -28.70
C GLY A 278 -4.56 -4.45 -29.11
N ASN A 279 -4.25 -5.11 -30.22
CA ASN A 279 -5.01 -6.27 -30.69
C ASN A 279 -4.82 -7.46 -29.72
N PRO A 280 -5.87 -7.92 -29.02
CA PRO A 280 -5.75 -9.03 -28.07
C PRO A 280 -5.38 -10.37 -28.72
N TYR A 281 -5.66 -10.55 -30.02
CA TYR A 281 -5.30 -11.75 -30.78
C TYR A 281 -3.84 -11.73 -31.28
N LYS A 282 -3.19 -10.56 -31.25
CA LYS A 282 -1.80 -10.38 -31.65
C LYS A 282 -1.13 -9.31 -30.76
N PRO A 283 -0.93 -9.61 -29.47
CA PRO A 283 -0.35 -8.64 -28.54
C PRO A 283 1.05 -8.27 -28.98
N THR A 284 1.38 -6.98 -28.93
CA THR A 284 2.71 -6.46 -29.27
C THR A 284 3.26 -5.59 -28.16
N LEU A 285 4.58 -5.60 -28.01
CA LEU A 285 5.26 -4.70 -27.09
C LEU A 285 5.14 -3.27 -27.61
N THR A 286 4.81 -2.36 -26.69
CA THR A 286 4.68 -0.93 -26.98
C THR A 286 6.03 -0.23 -26.96
N ASN A 287 6.11 0.94 -27.61
CA ASN A 287 7.24 1.86 -27.47
C ASN A 287 7.02 2.86 -26.32
N LYS A 288 5.80 2.94 -25.77
CA LYS A 288 5.48 3.86 -24.67
C LYS A 288 6.18 3.42 -23.39
N ASN A 289 6.69 4.39 -22.65
CA ASN A 289 7.28 4.21 -21.34
C ASN A 289 7.09 5.49 -20.54
N HIS A 290 6.80 5.40 -19.25
CA HIS A 290 6.50 6.58 -18.42
C HIS A 290 6.67 6.30 -16.94
N LEU A 291 6.64 7.39 -16.18
CA LEU A 291 6.67 7.42 -14.73
C LEU A 291 5.45 8.18 -14.24
N HIS A 292 4.82 7.67 -13.18
CA HIS A 292 3.98 8.49 -12.31
C HIS A 292 3.97 7.94 -10.89
N LEU A 293 3.56 8.81 -9.98
CA LEU A 293 3.32 8.51 -8.58
C LEU A 293 1.85 8.81 -8.27
N LEU A 294 1.26 7.98 -7.41
CA LEU A 294 -0.11 8.15 -6.96
C LEU A 294 -0.16 8.40 -5.45
N ILE A 295 -0.94 9.40 -5.08
CA ILE A 295 -1.29 9.71 -3.68
C ILE A 295 -2.81 9.62 -3.51
N ASN A 296 -3.29 9.49 -2.29
CA ASN A 296 -4.73 9.32 -2.08
C ASN A 296 -5.49 10.63 -2.30
N GLY A 297 -6.58 10.57 -3.08
CA GLY A 297 -7.47 11.70 -3.30
C GLY A 297 -8.41 11.47 -4.48
N ASN A 298 -9.06 12.53 -4.94
CA ASN A 298 -9.97 12.53 -6.10
C ASN A 298 -11.09 11.47 -6.05
N TYR A 299 -11.81 11.43 -4.93
CA TYR A 299 -12.92 10.52 -4.71
C TYR A 299 -14.14 11.00 -5.51
N SER A 300 -14.74 10.08 -6.25
CA SER A 300 -15.95 10.37 -7.02
C SER A 300 -17.22 10.41 -6.15
N GLN A 301 -18.32 10.88 -6.73
CA GLN A 301 -19.62 10.87 -6.06
C GLN A 301 -20.05 9.46 -5.60
N SER A 302 -19.79 8.41 -6.39
CA SER A 302 -20.14 7.03 -5.99
C SER A 302 -19.28 6.53 -4.85
N GLU A 303 -18.00 6.90 -4.83
CA GLU A 303 -17.08 6.54 -3.76
C GLU A 303 -17.39 7.28 -2.46
N PHE A 304 -17.87 8.52 -2.52
CA PHE A 304 -18.36 9.26 -1.35
C PHE A 304 -19.63 8.66 -0.74
N ARG A 305 -20.42 7.85 -1.47
CA ARG A 305 -21.59 7.16 -0.93
C ARG A 305 -21.21 5.99 -0.01
N LEU A 306 -20.01 5.44 -0.15
CA LEU A 306 -19.53 4.31 0.65
C LEU A 306 -19.03 4.77 2.03
N GLU A 307 -19.57 4.15 3.09
CA GLU A 307 -19.27 4.46 4.49
C GLU A 307 -17.78 4.29 4.82
N ASP A 308 -17.14 3.20 4.39
CA ASP A 308 -15.73 2.95 4.63
C ASP A 308 -14.81 3.92 3.89
N ASN A 309 -15.19 4.31 2.67
CA ASN A 309 -14.43 5.30 1.91
C ASN A 309 -14.42 6.66 2.62
N ARG A 310 -15.58 7.14 3.07
CA ARG A 310 -15.67 8.38 3.87
C ARG A 310 -14.84 8.28 5.14
N PHE A 311 -14.96 7.16 5.88
CA PHE A 311 -14.21 6.97 7.11
C PHE A 311 -12.69 7.05 6.91
N HIS A 312 -12.17 6.35 5.90
CA HIS A 312 -10.75 6.36 5.59
C HIS A 312 -10.28 7.72 5.07
N LEU A 313 -11.04 8.37 4.17
CA LEU A 313 -10.76 9.72 3.70
C LEU A 313 -10.63 10.69 4.87
N PHE A 314 -11.64 10.77 5.74
CA PHE A 314 -11.61 11.73 6.86
C PHE A 314 -10.53 11.37 7.88
N THR A 315 -10.24 10.09 8.10
CA THR A 315 -9.09 9.68 8.92
C THR A 315 -7.79 10.24 8.35
N ARG A 316 -7.56 10.12 7.04
CA ARG A 316 -6.34 10.62 6.39
C ARG A 316 -6.25 12.15 6.41
N LEU A 317 -7.37 12.83 6.16
CA LEU A 317 -7.49 14.29 6.19
C LEU A 317 -7.19 14.83 7.59
N PHE A 318 -7.84 14.31 8.63
CA PHE A 318 -7.63 14.77 10.01
C PHE A 318 -6.23 14.43 10.55
N GLN A 319 -5.57 13.39 10.03
CA GLN A 319 -4.18 13.09 10.35
C GLN A 319 -3.17 13.98 9.62
N ASP A 320 -3.61 14.78 8.66
CA ASP A 320 -2.76 15.62 7.82
C ASP A 320 -1.74 14.81 7.00
N ILE A 321 -2.14 13.60 6.58
CA ILE A 321 -1.25 12.70 5.83
C ILE A 321 -0.83 13.32 4.50
N HIS A 322 -1.77 13.96 3.80
CA HIS A 322 -1.52 14.51 2.46
C HIS A 322 -0.33 15.48 2.44
N THR A 323 -0.19 16.35 3.45
CA THR A 323 0.90 17.33 3.49
C THR A 323 2.29 16.68 3.52
N GLU A 324 2.48 15.60 4.28
CA GLU A 324 3.75 14.87 4.30
C GLU A 324 3.91 14.01 3.04
N GLU A 325 2.84 13.30 2.65
CA GLU A 325 2.80 12.41 1.49
C GLU A 325 3.14 13.13 0.18
N PHE A 326 2.60 14.33 -0.05
CA PHE A 326 2.87 15.10 -1.26
C PHE A 326 4.33 15.59 -1.33
N ARG A 327 4.91 16.07 -0.21
CA ARG A 327 6.30 16.56 -0.18
C ARG A 327 7.31 15.43 -0.40
N LEU A 328 7.07 14.28 0.23
CA LEU A 328 7.83 13.05 -0.05
C LEU A 328 7.71 12.64 -1.53
N SER A 329 6.50 12.70 -2.08
CA SER A 329 6.24 12.33 -3.48
C SER A 329 6.98 13.24 -4.45
N LYS A 330 7.05 14.55 -4.19
CA LYS A 330 7.84 15.52 -4.97
C LYS A 330 9.33 15.17 -4.99
N ALA A 331 9.90 14.89 -3.83
CA ALA A 331 11.32 14.54 -3.75
C ALA A 331 11.64 13.22 -4.49
N VAL A 332 10.79 12.20 -4.32
CA VAL A 332 10.97 10.89 -4.96
C VAL A 332 10.68 10.94 -6.46
N ALA A 333 9.62 11.62 -6.90
CA ALA A 333 9.30 11.79 -8.31
C ALA A 333 10.46 12.47 -9.07
N ASN A 334 11.02 13.55 -8.52
CA ASN A 334 12.15 14.26 -9.12
C ASN A 334 13.39 13.35 -9.23
N SER A 335 13.73 12.64 -8.16
CA SER A 335 14.86 11.71 -8.16
C SER A 335 14.66 10.56 -9.16
N MET A 336 13.47 9.96 -9.19
CA MET A 336 13.15 8.91 -10.15
C MET A 336 13.14 9.42 -11.60
N ALA A 337 12.62 10.61 -11.88
CA ALA A 337 12.68 11.20 -13.22
C ALA A 337 14.13 11.41 -13.67
N MET A 338 14.99 11.89 -12.77
CA MET A 338 16.42 12.05 -13.04
C MET A 338 17.14 10.72 -13.31
N GLU A 339 16.83 9.68 -12.52
CA GLU A 339 17.49 8.37 -12.61
C GLU A 339 16.99 7.57 -13.83
N THR A 340 15.68 7.54 -14.06
CA THR A 340 15.05 6.71 -15.10
C THR A 340 15.02 7.40 -16.48
N LYS A 341 15.02 8.74 -16.50
CA LYS A 341 14.78 9.59 -17.69
C LYS A 341 13.40 9.36 -18.35
N LEU A 342 12.44 8.81 -17.62
CA LEU A 342 11.10 8.55 -18.13
C LEU A 342 10.26 9.84 -18.16
N PRO A 343 9.43 10.04 -19.19
CA PRO A 343 8.47 11.14 -19.22
C PRO A 343 7.31 10.90 -18.25
N PRO A 344 6.57 11.96 -17.85
CA PRO A 344 5.39 11.81 -17.01
C PRO A 344 4.25 11.10 -17.76
N TYR A 345 3.55 10.19 -17.08
CA TYR A 345 2.29 9.64 -17.57
C TYR A 345 1.19 10.72 -17.53
N LYS A 346 0.32 10.74 -18.55
CA LYS A 346 -0.82 11.65 -18.62
C LYS A 346 -2.12 10.86 -18.48
N TYR A 347 -2.86 11.15 -17.41
CA TYR A 347 -4.21 10.63 -17.22
C TYR A 347 -5.20 11.37 -18.12
N ASN A 348 -6.02 10.59 -18.84
CA ASN A 348 -7.08 11.10 -19.73
C ASN A 348 -8.49 10.83 -19.17
N THR A 349 -8.60 10.39 -17.92
CA THR A 349 -9.85 10.02 -17.25
C THR A 349 -10.03 10.82 -15.97
N SER A 350 -11.28 11.08 -15.57
CA SER A 350 -11.57 11.91 -14.38
C SER A 350 -11.25 11.23 -13.05
N ASN A 351 -10.92 9.95 -13.06
CA ASN A 351 -10.60 9.15 -11.87
C ASN A 351 -9.23 9.49 -11.24
N ALA A 352 -8.42 10.35 -11.87
CA ALA A 352 -7.18 10.87 -11.31
C ALA A 352 -7.09 12.38 -11.53
N LYS A 353 -6.47 13.08 -10.59
CA LYS A 353 -6.32 14.55 -10.62
C LYS A 353 -4.87 14.94 -10.47
N LEU A 354 -4.36 15.73 -11.41
CA LEU A 354 -3.09 16.42 -11.25
C LEU A 354 -3.28 17.54 -10.21
N LEU A 355 -2.48 17.53 -9.15
CA LEU A 355 -2.64 18.51 -8.06
C LEU A 355 -1.95 19.83 -8.36
N GLN A 356 -0.79 19.79 -9.01
CA GLN A 356 0.02 20.95 -9.36
C GLN A 356 0.62 20.73 -10.75
N SER A 357 0.53 21.73 -11.63
CA SER A 357 0.99 21.61 -13.02
C SER A 357 2.51 21.53 -13.16
N ASP A 358 3.25 22.10 -12.20
CA ASP A 358 4.71 22.03 -12.09
C ASP A 358 5.20 20.71 -11.48
N GLU A 359 4.30 19.83 -11.01
CA GLU A 359 4.61 18.49 -10.51
C GLU A 359 3.95 17.41 -11.39
N PRO A 360 4.37 17.26 -12.67
CA PRO A 360 3.62 16.49 -13.68
C PRO A 360 3.60 14.98 -13.45
N TYR A 361 4.36 14.48 -12.47
CA TYR A 361 4.44 13.05 -12.16
C TYR A 361 3.44 12.62 -11.07
N ILE A 362 2.80 13.54 -10.36
CA ILE A 362 2.05 13.22 -9.12
C ILE A 362 0.56 13.43 -9.30
N TYR A 363 -0.21 12.34 -9.19
CA TYR A 363 -1.66 12.38 -9.30
C TYR A 363 -2.33 11.95 -8.00
N ALA A 364 -3.39 12.67 -7.62
CA ALA A 364 -4.35 12.21 -6.61
C ALA A 364 -5.33 11.22 -7.23
N ARG A 365 -5.44 10.03 -6.63
CA ARG A 365 -6.32 8.94 -7.09
C ARG A 365 -6.74 8.05 -5.93
N ASN A 366 -7.98 7.59 -5.92
CA ASN A 366 -8.51 6.75 -4.87
C ASN A 366 -8.23 5.25 -5.12
N LEU A 367 -7.03 4.78 -4.77
CA LEU A 367 -6.69 3.36 -4.78
C LEU A 367 -6.99 2.72 -3.43
N LEU A 368 -7.27 1.42 -3.40
CA LEU A 368 -7.58 0.75 -2.14
C LEU A 368 -6.44 0.87 -1.13
N ALA A 369 -5.20 0.55 -1.53
CA ALA A 369 -4.02 0.61 -0.66
C ALA A 369 -3.76 2.03 -0.13
N ASN A 370 -3.69 3.03 -1.02
CA ASN A 370 -3.43 4.42 -0.62
C ASN A 370 -4.58 5.02 0.23
N ARG A 371 -5.80 4.49 0.14
CA ARG A 371 -6.94 4.85 1.00
C ARG A 371 -6.82 4.28 2.40
N ILE A 372 -6.48 3.00 2.53
CA ILE A 372 -6.64 2.27 3.79
C ILE A 372 -5.36 2.13 4.61
N TYR A 373 -4.20 2.52 4.09
CA TYR A 373 -2.98 2.63 4.89
C TYR A 373 -3.01 3.97 5.63
N HIS A 374 -2.91 3.98 6.96
CA HIS A 374 -3.12 5.18 7.78
C HIS A 374 -1.82 5.91 8.12
N CYS A 375 -0.98 6.11 7.09
CA CYS A 375 0.25 6.89 7.10
C CYS A 375 0.52 7.44 5.68
N PRO A 376 1.55 8.27 5.47
CA PRO A 376 2.04 8.62 4.14
C PRO A 376 2.36 7.39 3.29
N VAL A 377 1.93 7.41 2.03
CA VAL A 377 2.11 6.35 1.04
C VAL A 377 2.70 6.92 -0.25
N LEU A 378 3.83 6.37 -0.68
CA LEU A 378 4.38 6.59 -2.01
C LEU A 378 3.99 5.43 -2.90
N PHE A 379 3.05 5.66 -3.82
CA PHE A 379 2.62 4.64 -4.77
C PHE A 379 3.33 4.85 -6.10
N LEU A 380 4.29 3.98 -6.41
CA LEU A 380 5.27 4.17 -7.47
C LEU A 380 4.88 3.32 -8.69
N GLU A 381 4.68 3.96 -9.84
CA GLU A 381 4.33 3.31 -11.11
C GLU A 381 5.31 3.73 -12.24
N PRO A 382 6.63 3.46 -12.10
CA PRO A 382 7.58 3.62 -13.19
C PRO A 382 7.57 2.41 -14.12
N TYR A 383 8.03 2.67 -15.33
CA TYR A 383 8.20 1.73 -16.41
C TYR A 383 6.91 1.04 -16.85
N VAL A 384 6.73 0.95 -18.17
CA VAL A 384 5.67 0.16 -18.78
C VAL A 384 6.19 -1.26 -18.99
N MET A 385 5.60 -2.25 -18.31
CA MET A 385 6.07 -3.63 -18.37
C MET A 385 6.06 -4.16 -19.79
N ASN A 386 4.99 -3.90 -20.56
CA ASN A 386 4.92 -4.31 -21.96
C ASN A 386 5.66 -3.36 -22.93
N ASN A 387 6.65 -2.61 -22.46
CA ASN A 387 7.57 -1.84 -23.30
C ASN A 387 8.70 -2.73 -23.86
N LYS A 388 9.16 -2.46 -25.08
CA LYS A 388 10.27 -3.20 -25.72
C LYS A 388 11.57 -3.17 -24.91
N GLU A 389 12.06 -1.97 -24.59
CA GLU A 389 13.30 -1.82 -23.82
C GLU A 389 13.15 -2.40 -22.41
N PHE A 390 11.98 -2.27 -21.78
CA PHE A 390 11.72 -2.93 -20.50
C PHE A 390 11.88 -4.44 -20.60
N TYR A 391 11.25 -5.08 -21.59
CA TYR A 391 11.34 -6.52 -21.80
C TYR A 391 12.80 -6.96 -22.00
N ASP A 392 13.54 -6.27 -22.87
CA ASP A 392 14.96 -6.57 -23.12
C ASP A 392 15.79 -6.42 -21.84
N ARG A 393 15.52 -5.38 -21.04
CA ARG A 393 16.22 -5.14 -19.76
C ARG A 393 15.91 -6.18 -18.70
N VAL A 394 14.69 -6.71 -18.64
CA VAL A 394 14.35 -7.81 -17.73
C VAL A 394 15.01 -9.11 -18.21
N ALA A 395 15.01 -9.38 -19.51
CA ALA A 395 15.68 -10.55 -20.10
C ALA A 395 17.19 -10.56 -19.86
N LEU A 396 17.83 -9.38 -19.83
CA LEU A 396 19.24 -9.24 -19.46
C LEU A 396 19.55 -9.56 -17.98
N GLY A 397 18.53 -9.60 -17.13
CA GLY A 397 18.65 -9.88 -15.71
C GLY A 397 19.40 -8.79 -14.93
N GLU A 398 19.80 -9.14 -13.72
CA GLU A 398 20.61 -8.25 -12.89
C GLU A 398 22.07 -8.22 -13.35
N TYR A 399 22.69 -7.06 -13.22
CA TYR A 399 24.12 -6.86 -13.44
C TYR A 399 24.63 -5.67 -12.63
N GLU A 400 25.92 -5.69 -12.35
CA GLU A 400 26.64 -4.61 -11.68
C GLU A 400 27.13 -3.55 -12.67
N GLY A 401 27.24 -2.31 -12.20
CA GLY A 401 27.70 -1.18 -13.00
C GLY A 401 26.75 -0.81 -14.14
N LEU A 402 27.32 -0.49 -15.31
CA LEU A 402 26.59 0.03 -16.47
C LEU A 402 26.77 -0.89 -17.67
N LYS A 403 25.67 -1.19 -18.37
CA LYS A 403 25.68 -1.81 -19.70
C LYS A 403 25.10 -0.84 -20.73
N ARG A 404 25.57 -0.93 -21.97
CA ARG A 404 25.02 -0.15 -23.08
C ARG A 404 23.77 -0.85 -23.61
N ILE A 405 22.61 -0.22 -23.47
CA ILE A 405 21.30 -0.68 -23.96
C ILE A 405 20.75 0.43 -24.85
N ASN A 406 20.43 0.12 -26.11
CA ASN A 406 19.97 1.10 -27.10
C ASN A 406 20.87 2.35 -27.20
N GLY A 407 22.20 2.14 -27.15
CA GLY A 407 23.19 3.21 -27.21
C GLY A 407 23.43 3.95 -25.88
N ILE A 408 22.60 3.76 -24.85
CA ILE A 408 22.68 4.46 -23.56
C ILE A 408 23.29 3.55 -22.49
N LYS A 409 24.22 4.08 -21.69
CA LYS A 409 24.74 3.37 -20.51
C LYS A 409 23.70 3.38 -19.39
N ARG A 410 23.22 2.22 -18.98
CA ARG A 410 22.20 2.06 -17.94
C ARG A 410 22.58 1.04 -16.88
N LYS A 411 22.13 1.28 -15.65
CA LYS A 411 22.13 0.29 -14.57
C LYS A 411 21.09 -0.80 -14.87
N SER A 412 21.21 -1.95 -14.20
CA SER A 412 20.13 -2.94 -14.23
C SER A 412 18.82 -2.31 -13.77
N LEU A 413 17.69 -2.78 -14.32
CA LEU A 413 16.38 -2.17 -14.10
C LEU A 413 16.05 -2.00 -12.61
N LEU A 414 16.34 -3.05 -11.82
CA LEU A 414 16.06 -3.06 -10.38
C LEU A 414 16.98 -2.08 -9.62
N ASN A 415 18.24 -1.91 -10.05
CA ASN A 415 19.15 -0.93 -9.46
C ASN A 415 18.73 0.50 -9.81
N GLU A 416 18.40 0.78 -11.07
CA GLU A 416 17.92 2.11 -11.53
C GLU A 416 16.65 2.53 -10.77
N TYR A 417 15.65 1.65 -10.68
CA TYR A 417 14.43 1.93 -9.90
C TYR A 417 14.78 2.21 -8.43
N SER A 418 15.49 1.29 -7.77
CA SER A 418 15.76 1.43 -6.34
C SER A 418 16.63 2.65 -5.99
N ASP A 419 17.59 3.03 -6.84
CA ASP A 419 18.39 4.24 -6.65
C ASP A 419 17.53 5.51 -6.71
N GLY A 420 16.65 5.62 -7.71
CA GLY A 420 15.76 6.77 -7.85
C GLY A 420 14.90 6.98 -6.60
N VAL A 421 14.38 5.90 -6.00
CA VAL A 421 13.60 5.98 -4.76
C VAL A 421 14.46 6.36 -3.55
N VAL A 422 15.58 5.66 -3.37
CA VAL A 422 16.45 5.82 -2.19
C VAL A 422 17.03 7.23 -2.12
N GLU A 423 17.52 7.77 -3.23
CA GLU A 423 18.12 9.10 -3.28
C GLU A 423 17.09 10.21 -3.04
N GLY A 424 15.86 10.05 -3.55
CA GLY A 424 14.77 11.00 -3.29
C GLY A 424 14.39 11.05 -1.80
N LEU A 425 14.29 9.89 -1.15
CA LEU A 425 14.03 9.80 0.29
C LEU A 425 15.19 10.37 1.10
N LYS A 426 16.43 10.01 0.76
CA LYS A 426 17.62 10.54 1.43
C LYS A 426 17.64 12.05 1.40
N LYS A 427 17.45 12.65 0.22
CA LYS A 427 17.40 14.11 0.03
C LYS A 427 16.31 14.74 0.89
N TYR A 428 15.08 14.24 0.80
CA TYR A 428 13.94 14.77 1.56
C TYR A 428 14.20 14.82 3.06
N TYR A 429 14.65 13.70 3.65
CA TYR A 429 14.85 13.62 5.09
C TYR A 429 16.08 14.40 5.55
N LEU A 430 17.11 14.57 4.73
CA LEU A 430 18.23 15.46 5.03
C LEU A 430 17.77 16.92 5.14
N GLU A 431 16.94 17.38 4.20
CA GLU A 431 16.47 18.76 4.14
C GLU A 431 15.47 19.11 5.26
N ASN A 432 14.72 18.10 5.75
CA ASN A 432 13.57 18.33 6.64
C ASN A 432 13.77 17.82 8.08
N ARG A 433 14.99 17.40 8.47
CA ARG A 433 15.31 16.88 9.82
C ARG A 433 16.44 17.62 10.56
N ASN A 434 16.69 18.88 10.20
CA ASN A 434 17.75 19.71 10.79
C ASN A 434 17.55 19.98 12.30
#